data_AF-A0A6L8EUB4-F1
#
_entry.id   AF-A0A6L8EUB4-F1
#
_cell.length_a   1.000
_cell.length_b   1.000
_cell.length_c   1.000
_cell.angle_alpha   90.00
_cell.angle_beta   90.00
_cell.angle_gamma   90.00
#
_symmetry.space_group_name_H-M   'P 1'
#
loop_
_entity.id
_entity.type
_entity.pdbx_description
1 polymer ?
#
loop_
_entity_poly.entity_id
_entity_poly.type
_entity_poly.pdbx_seq_one_letter_code
_entity_poly.pdbx_strand_id
1 'polypeptide(L)' 'MPRKNKILNIGDTAPLFTLPSHQRDNISLEAYRDTQHVVLTFFRGTW' A
#
# COMPACT_ATOMS: atom_id res chain seq x y z
N MET A 1 -14.30 -2.02 15.24
CA MET A 1 -13.16 -2.64 15.94
C MET A 1 -11.88 -1.96 15.46
N PRO A 2 -11.08 -1.31 16.32
CA PRO A 2 -9.81 -0.76 15.88
C PRO A 2 -8.92 -1.93 15.50
N ARG A 3 -8.46 -1.98 14.23
CA ARG A 3 -7.44 -2.96 13.84
C ARG A 3 -6.21 -2.65 14.69
N LYS A 4 -5.76 -3.61 15.52
CA LYS A 4 -4.42 -3.54 16.14
C LYS A 4 -3.45 -3.15 15.04
N ASN A 5 -2.72 -2.05 15.21
CA ASN A 5 -1.63 -1.66 14.32
C ASN A 5 -0.57 -2.77 14.38
N LYS A 6 -0.75 -3.81 13.57
CA LYS A 6 0.25 -4.85 13.41
C LYS A 6 1.40 -4.22 12.64
N ILE A 7 2.53 -4.09 13.30
CA ILE A 7 3.78 -3.72 12.64
C ILE A 7 4.08 -4.85 11.64
N LEU A 8 4.27 -4.48 10.38
CA LEU A 8 4.71 -5.39 9.33
C LEU A 8 6.22 -5.51 9.39
N ASN A 9 6.73 -6.74 9.37
CA ASN A 9 8.15 -7.03 9.33
C ASN A 9 8.57 -7.55 7.96
N ILE A 10 9.88 -7.61 7.71
CA ILE A 10 10.43 -8.18 6.48
C ILE A 10 10.02 -9.66 6.37
N GLY A 11 9.57 -10.05 5.17
CA GLY A 11 9.05 -11.39 4.91
C GLY A 11 7.54 -11.56 5.17
N ASP A 12 6.90 -10.61 5.86
CA ASP A 12 5.44 -10.59 5.96
C ASP A 12 4.80 -10.31 4.59
N THR A 13 3.69 -10.99 4.29
CA THR A 13 2.86 -10.66 3.13
C THR A 13 2.30 -9.25 3.28
N ALA A 14 2.62 -8.37 2.34
CA ALA A 14 2.08 -7.02 2.30
C ALA A 14 0.53 -7.03 2.24
N PRO A 15 -0.17 -6.23 3.07
CA PRO A 15 -1.62 -6.14 3.02
C PRO A 15 -2.11 -5.61 1.67
N LEU A 16 -3.18 -6.21 1.16
CA LEU A 16 -3.84 -5.68 -0.03
C LEU A 16 -4.45 -4.32 0.29
N PHE A 17 -4.27 -3.39 -0.64
CA PHE A 17 -4.87 -2.07 -0.60
C PHE A 17 -5.33 -1.66 -1.99
N THR A 18 -6.32 -0.78 -2.00
CA THR A 18 -6.72 0.01 -3.16
C THR A 18 -6.85 1.45 -2.68
N LEU A 19 -6.10 2.37 -3.29
CA LEU A 19 -6.06 3.77 -2.90
C LEU A 19 -6.23 4.67 -4.14
N PRO A 20 -6.88 5.83 -3.99
CA PRO A 20 -6.99 6.80 -5.07
C PRO A 20 -5.64 7.47 -5.32
N SER A 21 -5.30 7.66 -6.59
CA SER A 21 -4.16 8.47 -7.02
C SER A 21 -4.56 9.95 -7.15
N HIS A 22 -3.55 10.81 -7.32
CA HIS A 22 -3.77 12.22 -7.65
C HIS A 22 -4.50 12.43 -8.99
N GLN A 23 -4.45 11.45 -9.89
CA GLN A 23 -5.16 11.46 -11.17
C GLN A 23 -6.60 10.94 -11.08
N ARG A 24 -7.07 10.60 -9.86
CA ARG A 24 -8.40 10.03 -9.56
C ARG A 24 -8.60 8.60 -10.04
N ASP A 25 -7.53 7.92 -10.42
CA ASP A 25 -7.54 6.48 -10.67
C ASP A 25 -7.43 5.69 -9.37
N ASN A 26 -8.04 4.51 -9.32
CA ASN A 26 -7.88 3.58 -8.21
C ASN A 26 -6.68 2.67 -8.48
N ILE A 27 -5.68 2.72 -7.60
CA ILE A 27 -4.46 1.92 -7.70
C ILE A 27 -4.53 0.78 -6.68
N SER A 28 -4.45 -0.47 -7.15
CA SER A 28 -4.43 -1.65 -6.29
C SER A 28 -3.03 -2.29 -6.26
N LEU A 29 -2.63 -2.80 -5.10
CA LEU A 29 -1.38 -3.57 -5.00
C LEU A 29 -1.41 -4.85 -5.84
N GLU A 30 -2.60 -5.45 -5.96
CA GLU A 30 -2.81 -6.71 -6.67
C GLU A 30 -2.45 -6.61 -8.16
N ALA A 31 -2.68 -5.46 -8.80
CA ALA A 31 -2.34 -5.23 -10.20
C ALA A 31 -0.83 -5.33 -10.49
N TYR A 32 0.01 -5.22 -9.47
CA TYR A 32 1.48 -5.23 -9.59
C TYR A 32 2.14 -6.49 -9.03
N ARG A 33 1.34 -7.39 -8.45
CA ARG A 33 1.85 -8.65 -7.92
C ARG A 33 2.41 -9.49 -9.07
N ASP A 34 3.58 -10.08 -8.83
CA ASP A 34 4.31 -10.96 -9.75
C ASP A 34 4.73 -10.33 -11.09
N THR A 35 4.45 -9.04 -11.31
CA THR A 35 4.85 -8.31 -12.52
C THR A 35 5.99 -7.34 -12.25
N GLN A 36 6.00 -6.67 -11.09
CA GLN A 36 7.04 -5.72 -10.73
C GLN A 36 7.24 -5.58 -9.22
N HIS A 37 8.42 -5.11 -8.83
CA HIS A 37 8.69 -4.72 -7.44
C HIS A 37 8.07 -3.35 -7.15
N VAL A 38 7.45 -3.21 -5.98
CA VAL A 38 6.75 -1.99 -5.55
C VAL A 38 7.44 -1.38 -4.33
N VAL A 39 7.70 -0.08 -4.37
CA VAL A 39 8.21 0.69 -3.23
C VAL A 39 7.10 1.56 -2.68
N LEU A 40 6.77 1.39 -1.38
CA LEU A 40 5.76 2.18 -0.69
C LEU A 40 6.44 3.24 0.19
N THR A 41 6.07 4.50 0.00
CA THR A 41 6.56 5.63 0.81
C THR A 41 5.41 6.22 1.60
N PHE A 42 5.55 6.27 2.93
CA PHE A 42 4.57 6.87 3.83
C PHE A 42 5.08 8.23 4.32
N PHE A 43 4.26 9.26 4.20
CA PHE A 43 4.58 10.62 4.64
C PHE A 43 3.34 11.28 5.27
N ARG A 44 3.52 12.31 6.10
CA ARG A 44 2.42 12.87 6.92
C ARG A 44 1.45 13.77 6.16
N GLY A 45 1.85 14.27 5.00
CA GLY A 45 1.05 15.14 4.15
C GLY A 45 1.92 15.84 3.12
N THR A 46 1.29 16.29 2.04
CA THR A 46 1.88 17.23 1.09
C THR A 46 1.58 18.66 1.54
N TRP A 47 2.43 19.60 1.12
CA TRP A 47 2.13 21.04 1.22
C TRP A 47 1.19 21.46 0.10
#